data_AF-A0A349LPU2-F1
#
_entry.id   AF-A0A349LPU2-F1
#
_cell.length_a   1.000
_cell.length_b   1.000
_cell.length_c   1.000
_cell.angle_alpha   90.00
_cell.angle_beta   90.00
_cell.angle_gamma   90.00
#
_symmetry.space_group_name_H-M   'P 1'
#
loop_
_entity.id
_entity.type
_entity.pdbx_description
1 polymer ?
#
loop_
_entity_poly.entity_id
_entity_poly.type
_entity_poly.pdbx_seq_one_letter_code
_entity_poly.pdbx_strand_id
1 'polypeptide(L)' 'MQFDIDEQGHPVNIKAIESQPAGRYSEEAIKALAKWRYAPRIEQGKPVIKKNQKVRLDFNLPQC' A
#
# COMPACT_ATOMS: atom_id res chain seq x y z
N MET A 1 -2.33 -1.10 6.56
CA MET A 1 -2.88 -0.30 5.44
C MET A 1 -3.43 -1.26 4.39
N GLN A 2 -4.56 -0.94 3.77
CA GLN A 2 -5.19 -1.76 2.72
C GLN A 2 -5.19 -0.97 1.41
N PHE A 3 -4.82 -1.60 0.31
CA PHE A 3 -4.86 -1.02 -1.03
C PHE A 3 -5.10 -2.11 -2.06
N ASP A 4 -5.52 -1.72 -3.25
CA ASP A 4 -5.67 -2.59 -4.39
C ASP A 4 -4.52 -2.34 -5.37
N ILE A 5 -4.01 -3.37 -6.03
CA ILE A 5 -3.00 -3.23 -7.08
C ILE A 5 -3.68 -3.42 -8.42
N ASP A 6 -3.57 -2.43 -9.28
CA ASP A 6 -4.12 -2.45 -10.64
C ASP A 6 -3.32 -3.38 -11.58
N GLU A 7 -3.85 -3.65 -12.78
CA GLU A 7 -3.23 -4.49 -13.82
C GLU A 7 -1.86 -3.94 -14.26
N GLN A 8 -1.63 -2.65 -14.04
CA GLN A 8 -0.36 -1.97 -14.33
C GLN A 8 0.64 -2.01 -13.16
N GLY A 9 0.23 -2.51 -11.99
CA GLY A 9 1.07 -2.53 -10.79
C GLY A 9 1.01 -1.24 -9.97
N HIS A 10 0.05 -0.36 -10.26
CA HIS A 10 -0.18 0.86 -9.48
C HIS A 10 -1.07 0.57 -8.27
N PRO A 11 -0.68 1.00 -7.06
CA PRO A 11 -1.53 0.89 -5.89
C PRO A 11 -2.67 1.93 -5.96
N VAL A 12 -3.90 1.46 -6.00
CA VAL A 12 -5.15 2.24 -6.03
C VAL A 12 -5.98 1.96 -4.78
N ASN A 13 -6.96 2.82 -4.45
CA ASN A 13 -7.82 2.67 -3.26
C ASN A 13 -7.07 2.49 -1.93
N ILE A 14 -5.99 3.25 -1.73
CA ILE A 14 -5.20 3.18 -0.50
C ILE A 14 -6.04 3.69 0.69
N LYS A 15 -6.33 2.81 1.64
CA LYS A 15 -7.00 3.09 2.93
C LYS A 15 -6.09 2.76 4.10
N ALA A 16 -5.92 3.72 5.01
CA ALA A 16 -5.30 3.48 6.31
C ALA A 16 -6.32 2.79 7.23
N ILE A 17 -6.08 1.52 7.56
CA ILE A 17 -6.94 0.72 8.47
C ILE A 17 -6.58 0.97 9.93
N GLU A 18 -5.28 1.05 10.23
CA GLU A 18 -4.74 1.31 11.56
C GLU A 18 -3.49 2.18 11.40
N SER A 19 -3.43 3.28 12.15
CA SER A 19 -2.31 4.22 12.17
C SER A 19 -2.21 4.77 13.59
N GLN A 20 -1.07 4.57 14.25
CA GLN A 20 -0.78 5.13 15.57
C GLN A 20 0.53 5.92 15.50
N PRO A 21 0.56 7.21 15.87
CA PRO A 21 -0.56 8.10 16.23
C PRO A 21 -1.51 8.39 15.06
N ALA A 22 -2.81 8.46 15.37
CA ALA A 22 -3.87 8.70 14.38
C ALA A 22 -3.66 10.05 13.68
N GLY A 23 -3.73 10.05 12.35
CA GLY A 23 -3.70 11.26 11.52
C GLY A 23 -2.31 11.75 11.12
N ARG A 24 -1.31 11.70 12.02
CA ARG A 24 0.01 12.30 11.72
C ARG A 24 0.76 11.61 10.59
N TYR A 25 0.73 10.27 10.53
CA TYR A 25 1.48 9.52 9.51
C TYR A 25 0.63 9.01 8.36
N SER A 26 -0.69 9.18 8.44
CA SER A 26 -1.61 8.66 7.44
C SER A 26 -1.42 9.36 6.10
N GLU A 27 -1.25 10.68 6.08
CA GLU A 27 -1.04 11.44 4.85
C GLU A 27 0.33 11.14 4.21
N GLU A 28 1.41 11.16 4.98
CA GLU A 28 2.73 10.78 4.48
C GLU A 28 2.76 9.32 4.00
N ALA A 29 2.10 8.40 4.70
CA ALA A 29 2.04 7.01 4.29
C ALA A 29 1.27 6.83 2.98
N ILE A 30 0.16 7.56 2.77
CA ILE A 30 -0.55 7.56 1.48
C ILE A 30 0.35 8.11 0.37
N LYS A 31 1.04 9.23 0.61
CA LYS A 31 1.98 9.82 -0.36
C LYS A 31 3.15 8.89 -0.67
N ALA A 32 3.66 8.16 0.32
CA ALA A 32 4.72 7.17 0.14
C ALA A 32 4.23 5.96 -0.65
N LEU A 33 3.05 5.43 -0.31
CA LEU A 33 2.41 4.31 -1.00
C LEU A 33 2.05 4.65 -2.45
N ALA A 34 1.63 5.89 -2.72
CA ALA A 34 1.35 6.35 -4.08
C ALA A 34 2.60 6.35 -4.99
N LYS A 35 3.80 6.43 -4.41
CA LYS A 35 5.08 6.33 -5.15
C LYS A 35 5.55 4.89 -5.32
N TRP A 36 4.96 3.93 -4.62
CA TRP A 36 5.36 2.53 -4.74
C TRP A 36 4.83 1.94 -6.04
N ARG A 37 5.71 1.24 -6.75
CA ARG A 37 5.38 0.52 -7.97
C ARG A 37 5.51 -0.96 -7.69
N TYR A 38 4.41 -1.68 -7.80
CA TYR A 38 4.40 -3.14 -7.68
C TYR A 38 4.54 -3.77 -9.06
N ALA A 39 5.16 -4.95 -9.14
CA ALA A 39 5.10 -5.72 -10.37
C ALA A 39 3.67 -6.26 -10.52
N PRO A 40 2.98 -6.00 -11.65
CA PRO A 40 1.66 -6.56 -11.89
C PRO A 40 1.78 -8.08 -11.90
N ARG A 41 0.85 -8.74 -11.20
CA ARG A 41 0.83 -10.20 -11.18
C ARG A 41 0.16 -10.65 -12.48
N ILE A 42 0.93 -11.31 -13.34
CA ILE A 42 0.42 -11.93 -14.55
C ILE A 42 0.09 -13.37 -14.19
N GLU A 43 -1.19 -13.70 -14.08
CA GLU A 43 -1.66 -15.07 -13.90
C GLU A 43 -2.35 -15.51 -15.19
N GLN A 44 -1.89 -16.63 -15.76
CA GLN A 44 -2.40 -17.18 -17.03
C GLN A 44 -2.34 -16.21 -18.22
N GLY A 45 -1.28 -15.39 -18.30
CA GLY A 45 -1.08 -14.45 -19.42
C GLY A 45 -2.00 -13.22 -19.40
N LYS A 46 -2.82 -13.06 -18.35
CA LYS A 46 -3.63 -11.86 -18.12
C LYS A 46 -3.09 -11.13 -16.89
N PRO A 47 -2.93 -9.81 -16.95
CA PRO A 47 -2.66 -9.05 -15.74
C PRO A 47 -3.87 -9.19 -14.81
N VAL A 48 -3.62 -9.58 -13.56
CA VAL A 48 -4.68 -9.77 -12.57
C VAL A 48 -4.57 -8.66 -11.53
N ILE A 49 -5.67 -7.91 -11.38
CA ILE A 49 -5.83 -6.95 -10.29
C ILE A 49 -5.79 -7.68 -8.95
N LYS A 50 -4.84 -7.29 -8.09
CA LYS A 50 -4.70 -7.86 -6.76
C LYS A 50 -5.43 -6.98 -5.76
N LYS A 51 -6.68 -7.32 -5.49
CA LYS A 51 -7.54 -6.59 -4.55
C LYS A 51 -7.25 -6.98 -3.10
N ASN A 52 -7.64 -6.11 -2.17
CA ASN A 52 -7.55 -6.32 -0.72
C ASN A 52 -6.13 -6.53 -0.17
N GLN A 53 -5.11 -6.00 -0.84
CA GLN A 53 -3.76 -6.21 -0.38
C GLN A 53 -3.50 -5.39 0.88
N LYS A 54 -3.12 -6.08 1.96
CA LYS A 54 -2.81 -5.46 3.24
C LYS A 54 -1.30 -5.44 3.41
N VAL A 55 -0.72 -4.26 3.56
CA VAL A 55 0.66 -4.11 4.03
C VAL A 55 0.63 -3.54 5.44
N ARG A 56 1.41 -4.16 6.32
CA ARG A 56 1.71 -3.61 7.63
C ARG A 56 3.07 -2.95 7.52
N LEU A 57 3.11 -1.64 7.73
CA LEU A 57 4.34 -0.88 7.74
C LEU A 57 4.70 -0.68 9.22
N ASP A 58 5.66 -1.46 9.70
CA ASP A 58 6.20 -1.30 11.05
C ASP A 58 7.27 -0.21 11.02
N PHE A 59 6.95 0.96 11.56
CA PHE A 59 7.94 2.01 11.79
C PHE A 59 8.61 1.75 13.13
N ASN A 60 9.79 1.14 13.10
CA ASN A 60 10.63 1.08 14.28
C ASN A 60 11.47 2.35 14.34
N LEU A 61 10.98 3.37 15.06
CA LEU A 61 11.83 4.52 15.40
C LEU A 61 12.88 4.01 16.40
N PRO A 62 14.19 4.14 16.15
CA PRO A 62 15.17 3.96 17.21
C PRO A 62 14.84 5.03 18.27
N GLN A 63 14.32 4.57 19.40
CA GLN A 63 14.16 5.40 20.58
C GLN A 63 15.59 5.68 21.07
N CYS A 64 16.07 6.90 20.83
CA CYS A 64 17.25 7.43 21.51
C CYS A 64 16.86 8.00 22.87
#